data_AF-A0A3S1F1B6-F1
#
_entry.id   AF-A0A3S1F1B6-F1
#
_cell.length_a   1.000
_cell.length_b   1.000
_cell.length_c   1.000
_cell.angle_alpha   90.00
_cell.angle_beta   90.00
_cell.angle_gamma   90.00
#
_symmetry.space_group_name_H-M   'P 1'
#
loop_
_entity.id
_entity.type
_entity.pdbx_description
1 polymer ?
#
loop_
_entity_poly.entity_id
_entity_poly.type
_entity_poly.pdbx_seq_one_letter_code
_entity_poly.pdbx_strand_id
1 'polypeptide(L)'
;MAKLDTITLSVLQAALQQVCDEMDLTFSRAAFSPVIAEANDRSDGIYSAVDGSLIAQGSQGLPVFVGVMQYSTKTVIEMIADGRCLAPEPGDIYIVNDPYLGGTHLMDVRFVMPVYRGGKIFCWLSNTGHWPDIGGSVPGGFSASATAVEQEGLRLPPVKLFKKGVLDPEIYAIICSNIRVADQRIGDIRAQAAALLIGQDRLNEILDRYGDETAVEAIAELRRRAAEQMRASIAAIPDGVYRSQAFVDSDGVVNEPLTINLAVEKKGDTLTFDFAGSSKPCAGPMNSVLATTLSSVYLAMRHIFPEVPISAGAFEPLHVKRPEGTFLDAKYPRPVSGCAAEVSQRIAEAVFAAMVQALPEKVTAAPAGSSGNFALGGNDPARGRDYVMYQISGGGYGGNAGHDGLSNGCSTIGISKSPPVEIMEQAFPVLYRHYALREGSGGAGKHRGGFGLAYEVEILRGEARASFVMDHGRFGPQGALGGQDGAPNSVTVFRGGEAHVPPHLSKEQDIALKAGDRVRVGTPGGGGYGDPRERDPKQVAEDVRLGYYTAEQAREMFGVDV
;
A
#
# COMPACT_ATOMS: atom_id res chain seq x y z
N MET A 1 17.71 -38.39 9.39
CA MET A 1 17.99 -37.21 8.56
C MET A 1 18.98 -36.32 9.30
N ALA A 2 20.07 -35.93 8.65
CA ALA A 2 21.01 -34.98 9.26
C ALA A 2 20.25 -33.67 9.45
N LYS A 3 20.30 -33.13 10.67
CA LYS A 3 19.66 -31.85 11.00
C LYS A 3 20.25 -30.77 10.08
N LEU A 4 19.41 -30.09 9.30
CA LEU A 4 19.83 -28.99 8.41
C LEU A 4 20.67 -27.99 9.22
N ASP A 5 21.91 -27.78 8.83
CA ASP A 5 22.84 -26.97 9.60
C ASP A 5 22.48 -25.47 9.46
N THR A 6 22.89 -24.68 10.46
CA THR A 6 22.51 -23.26 10.53
C THR A 6 23.11 -22.42 9.42
N ILE A 7 24.28 -22.80 8.88
CA ILE A 7 24.93 -22.07 7.80
C ILE A 7 24.11 -22.27 6.52
N THR A 8 23.78 -23.52 6.18
CA THR A 8 22.95 -23.85 5.03
C THR A 8 21.59 -23.17 5.10
N LEU A 9 20.94 -23.16 6.27
CA LEU A 9 19.67 -22.45 6.46
C LEU A 9 19.78 -20.94 6.16
N SER A 10 20.77 -20.27 6.72
CA SER A 10 20.98 -18.83 6.50
C SER A 10 21.31 -18.51 5.05
N VAL A 11 22.10 -19.36 4.39
CA VAL A 11 22.42 -19.20 2.97
C VAL A 11 21.18 -19.37 2.11
N LEU A 12 20.35 -20.39 2.37
CA LEU A 12 19.09 -20.59 1.63
C LEU A 12 18.09 -19.47 1.88
N GLN A 13 17.99 -18.94 3.10
CA GLN A 13 17.16 -17.78 3.41
C GLN A 13 17.58 -16.56 2.57
N ALA A 14 18.87 -16.24 2.56
CA ALA A 14 19.40 -15.13 1.78
C ALA A 14 19.23 -15.36 0.28
N ALA A 15 19.42 -16.59 -0.19
CA ALA A 15 19.26 -16.94 -1.60
C ALA A 15 17.81 -16.81 -2.08
N LEU A 16 16.83 -17.28 -1.29
CA LEU A 16 15.40 -17.12 -1.60
C LEU A 16 15.01 -15.64 -1.63
N GLN A 17 15.52 -14.84 -0.68
CA GLN A 17 15.32 -13.39 -0.68
C GLN A 17 15.92 -12.74 -1.93
N GLN A 18 17.14 -13.14 -2.31
CA GLN A 18 17.82 -12.64 -3.50
C GLN A 18 17.03 -12.93 -4.78
N VAL A 19 16.40 -14.11 -4.92
CA VAL A 19 15.51 -14.39 -6.05
C VAL A 19 14.45 -13.29 -6.16
N CYS A 20 13.75 -13.00 -5.06
CA CYS A 20 12.70 -11.99 -5.07
C CYS A 20 13.24 -10.57 -5.32
N ASP A 21 14.42 -10.23 -4.78
CA ASP A 21 15.05 -8.93 -5.03
C ASP A 21 15.46 -8.75 -6.50
N GLU A 22 15.88 -9.82 -7.18
CA GLU A 22 16.17 -9.80 -8.63
C GLU A 22 14.90 -9.69 -9.47
N MET A 23 13.79 -10.31 -9.03
CA MET A 23 12.47 -10.12 -9.65
C MET A 23 12.03 -8.66 -9.54
N ASP A 24 12.09 -8.09 -8.33
CA ASP A 24 11.78 -6.69 -8.03
C ASP A 24 12.56 -5.72 -8.94
N LEU A 25 13.87 -5.91 -9.04
CA LEU A 25 14.75 -5.06 -9.87
C LEU A 25 14.39 -5.15 -11.36
N THR A 26 14.16 -6.38 -11.84
CA THR A 26 13.79 -6.63 -13.24
C THR A 26 12.46 -5.99 -13.57
N PHE A 27 11.49 -6.11 -12.67
CA PHE A 27 10.17 -5.54 -12.86
C PHE A 27 10.22 -4.00 -12.97
N SER A 28 10.89 -3.32 -12.03
CA SER A 28 11.05 -1.85 -12.11
C SER A 28 11.77 -1.41 -13.37
N ARG A 29 12.82 -2.13 -13.80
CA ARG A 29 13.65 -1.71 -14.94
C ARG A 29 13.03 -1.98 -16.30
N ALA A 30 12.10 -2.94 -16.39
CA ALA A 30 11.42 -3.28 -17.63
C ALA A 30 10.07 -2.58 -17.81
N ALA A 31 9.47 -2.04 -16.73
CA ALA A 31 8.17 -1.39 -16.79
C ALA A 31 8.21 -0.07 -17.59
N PHE A 32 7.07 0.27 -18.21
CA PHE A 32 6.95 1.49 -19.02
C PHE A 32 6.27 2.61 -18.25
N SER A 33 5.36 2.26 -17.33
CA SER A 33 4.68 3.25 -16.50
C SER A 33 5.61 3.82 -15.42
N PRO A 34 5.62 5.16 -15.20
CA PRO A 34 6.35 5.76 -14.08
C PRO A 34 5.92 5.22 -12.71
N VAL A 35 4.68 4.73 -12.60
CA VAL A 35 4.12 4.14 -11.37
C VAL A 35 4.92 2.93 -10.91
N ILE A 36 5.34 2.06 -11.84
CA ILE A 36 6.16 0.90 -11.51
C ILE A 36 7.66 1.24 -11.65
N ALA A 37 8.05 1.94 -12.72
CA ALA A 37 9.46 2.16 -13.04
C ALA A 37 10.17 3.14 -12.10
N GLU A 38 9.48 4.20 -11.65
CA GLU A 38 10.04 5.26 -10.81
C GLU A 38 9.51 5.17 -9.37
N ALA A 39 8.20 4.96 -9.23
CA ALA A 39 7.52 4.91 -7.95
C ALA A 39 7.61 3.55 -7.25
N ASN A 40 7.97 2.46 -7.93
CA ASN A 40 8.05 1.10 -7.38
C ASN A 40 6.74 0.59 -6.74
N ASP A 41 5.58 0.96 -7.27
CA ASP A 41 4.29 0.43 -6.81
C ASP A 41 4.05 -1.00 -7.34
N ARG A 42 4.76 -1.95 -6.73
CA ARG A 42 4.82 -3.36 -7.11
C ARG A 42 5.26 -4.25 -5.95
N SER A 43 5.18 -5.57 -6.13
CA SER A 43 5.84 -6.55 -5.26
C SER A 43 5.99 -7.89 -5.95
N ASP A 44 7.08 -8.60 -5.67
CA ASP A 44 7.36 -9.96 -6.13
C ASP A 44 7.60 -10.91 -4.95
N GLY A 45 7.22 -12.19 -5.08
CA GLY A 45 7.43 -13.18 -4.03
C GLY A 45 7.33 -14.65 -4.45
N ILE A 46 7.77 -15.52 -3.54
CA ILE A 46 7.71 -16.98 -3.63
C ILE A 46 6.64 -17.48 -2.65
N TYR A 47 5.77 -18.37 -3.12
CA TYR A 47 4.62 -18.87 -2.38
C TYR A 47 4.56 -20.40 -2.43
N SER A 48 4.09 -21.00 -1.34
CA SER A 48 3.95 -22.44 -1.19
C SER A 48 3.06 -23.07 -2.26
N ALA A 49 3.49 -24.22 -2.79
CA ALA A 49 2.72 -24.99 -3.78
C ALA A 49 1.37 -25.47 -3.27
N VAL A 50 1.24 -25.68 -1.96
CA VAL A 50 0.08 -26.37 -1.35
C VAL A 50 -1.00 -25.38 -0.93
N ASP A 51 -0.63 -24.36 -0.18
CA ASP A 51 -1.56 -23.47 0.51
C ASP A 51 -1.39 -21.99 0.14
N GLY A 52 -0.47 -21.67 -0.78
CA GLY A 52 -0.17 -20.29 -1.19
C GLY A 52 0.51 -19.45 -0.12
N SER A 53 0.93 -20.03 1.01
CA SER A 53 1.62 -19.32 2.10
C SER A 53 2.90 -18.64 1.60
N LEU A 54 3.14 -17.41 2.06
CA LEU A 54 4.35 -16.64 1.73
C LEU A 54 5.62 -17.33 2.25
N ILE A 55 6.56 -17.59 1.34
CA ILE A 55 7.89 -18.14 1.63
C ILE A 55 8.91 -16.99 1.75
N ALA A 56 8.97 -16.12 0.74
CA ALA A 56 9.84 -14.96 0.67
C ALA A 56 9.21 -13.86 -0.21
N GLN A 57 9.53 -12.60 0.05
CA GLN A 57 9.09 -11.44 -0.72
C GLN A 57 10.26 -10.50 -0.95
N GLY A 58 10.31 -9.85 -2.12
CA GLY A 58 11.33 -8.86 -2.44
C GLY A 58 11.32 -7.69 -1.46
N SER A 59 12.52 -7.24 -1.10
CA SER A 59 12.75 -6.16 -0.13
C SER A 59 12.35 -4.78 -0.66
N GLN A 60 12.15 -4.65 -1.97
CA GLN A 60 11.71 -3.42 -2.62
C GLN A 60 10.22 -3.45 -2.99
N GLY A 61 9.51 -4.54 -2.72
CA GLY A 61 8.07 -4.65 -2.89
C GLY A 61 7.30 -3.92 -1.79
N LEU A 62 6.07 -3.48 -2.09
CA LEU A 62 5.26 -2.78 -1.09
C LEU A 62 4.86 -3.70 0.07
N PRO A 63 5.03 -3.26 1.33
CA PRO A 63 4.69 -4.04 2.51
C PRO A 63 3.24 -4.50 2.61
N VAL A 64 2.25 -3.78 2.06
CA VAL A 64 0.85 -4.24 2.08
C VAL A 64 0.64 -5.55 1.32
N PHE A 65 1.52 -5.91 0.40
CA PHE A 65 1.43 -7.15 -0.35
C PHE A 65 1.90 -8.38 0.43
N VAL A 66 2.58 -8.18 1.57
CA VAL A 66 3.06 -9.24 2.48
C VAL A 66 1.94 -10.19 2.88
N GLY A 67 0.78 -9.66 3.28
CA GLY A 67 -0.38 -10.46 3.61
C GLY A 67 -1.28 -10.75 2.42
N VAL A 68 -1.45 -9.80 1.48
CA VAL A 68 -2.43 -9.92 0.39
C VAL A 68 -2.05 -11.02 -0.60
N MET A 69 -0.79 -11.09 -1.02
CA MET A 69 -0.39 -11.93 -2.14
C MET A 69 -0.44 -13.43 -1.85
N GLN A 70 -0.27 -13.83 -0.58
CA GLN A 70 -0.53 -15.22 -0.18
C GLN A 70 -2.01 -15.59 -0.33
N TYR A 71 -2.94 -14.68 -0.01
CA TYR A 71 -4.38 -14.94 -0.20
C TYR A 71 -4.73 -14.99 -1.68
N SER A 72 -4.16 -14.08 -2.49
CA SER A 72 -4.28 -14.11 -3.95
C SER A 72 -3.85 -15.47 -4.52
N THR A 73 -2.62 -15.89 -4.19
CA THR A 73 -2.05 -17.16 -4.69
C THR A 73 -2.85 -18.35 -4.19
N LYS A 74 -3.21 -18.38 -2.91
CA LYS A 74 -4.07 -19.40 -2.32
C LYS A 74 -5.41 -19.51 -3.05
N THR A 75 -6.08 -18.40 -3.34
CA THR A 75 -7.36 -18.41 -4.06
C THR A 75 -7.22 -18.98 -5.47
N VAL A 76 -6.12 -18.69 -6.18
CA VAL A 76 -5.85 -19.31 -7.50
C VAL A 76 -5.68 -20.83 -7.36
N ILE A 77 -4.90 -21.30 -6.37
CA ILE A 77 -4.71 -22.73 -6.09
C ILE A 77 -6.05 -23.42 -5.79
N GLU A 78 -6.86 -22.83 -4.90
CA GLU A 78 -8.18 -23.35 -4.52
C GLU A 78 -9.13 -23.40 -5.73
N MET A 79 -9.16 -22.35 -6.56
CA MET A 79 -9.99 -22.33 -7.75
C MET A 79 -9.55 -23.35 -8.80
N ILE A 80 -8.25 -23.63 -8.93
CA ILE A 80 -7.75 -24.72 -9.78
C ILE A 80 -8.20 -26.08 -9.23
N ALA A 81 -8.02 -26.31 -7.94
CA ALA A 81 -8.41 -27.56 -7.28
C ALA A 81 -9.92 -27.84 -7.39
N ASP A 82 -10.74 -26.79 -7.29
CA ASP A 82 -12.20 -26.86 -7.45
C ASP A 82 -12.67 -26.95 -8.91
N GLY A 83 -11.75 -26.84 -9.90
CA GLY A 83 -12.08 -26.82 -11.32
C GLY A 83 -12.74 -25.52 -11.82
N ARG A 84 -12.74 -24.46 -11.00
CA ARG A 84 -13.23 -23.11 -11.37
C ARG A 84 -12.22 -22.30 -12.16
N CYS A 85 -10.95 -22.69 -12.14
CA CYS A 85 -9.88 -22.17 -12.97
C CYS A 85 -9.16 -23.34 -13.67
N LEU A 86 -8.71 -23.14 -14.91
CA LEU A 86 -8.02 -24.19 -15.66
C LEU A 86 -6.68 -24.54 -15.01
N ALA A 87 -6.39 -25.83 -14.86
CA ALA A 87 -5.13 -26.32 -14.31
C ALA A 87 -3.91 -25.88 -15.15
N PRO A 88 -2.77 -25.57 -14.53
CA PRO A 88 -1.59 -25.05 -15.24
C PRO A 88 -0.85 -26.12 -16.02
N GLU A 89 -0.17 -25.68 -17.08
CA GLU A 89 0.92 -26.37 -17.74
C GLU A 89 2.23 -25.58 -17.56
N PRO A 90 3.42 -26.20 -17.72
CA PRO A 90 4.68 -25.49 -17.69
C PRO A 90 4.71 -24.29 -18.65
N GLY A 91 5.11 -23.13 -18.15
CA GLY A 91 5.16 -21.86 -18.89
C GLY A 91 3.84 -21.08 -18.91
N ASP A 92 2.77 -21.57 -18.27
CA ASP A 92 1.55 -20.79 -18.10
C ASP A 92 1.72 -19.70 -17.03
N ILE A 93 1.16 -18.51 -17.28
CA ILE A 93 1.08 -17.41 -16.30
C ILE A 93 -0.36 -16.94 -16.22
N TYR A 94 -0.92 -16.94 -15.02
CA TYR A 94 -2.25 -16.41 -14.76
C TYR A 94 -2.21 -14.90 -14.56
N ILE A 95 -3.26 -14.21 -15.00
CA ILE A 95 -3.58 -12.82 -14.62
C ILE A 95 -4.84 -12.83 -13.73
N VAL A 96 -4.85 -11.99 -12.70
CA VAL A 96 -6.01 -11.73 -11.86
C VAL A 96 -5.94 -10.32 -11.29
N ASN A 97 -7.05 -9.58 -11.28
CA ASN A 97 -7.13 -8.32 -10.54
C ASN A 97 -8.42 -8.21 -9.70
N ASP A 98 -9.31 -9.22 -9.75
CA ASP A 98 -10.53 -9.22 -8.94
C ASP A 98 -10.20 -9.12 -7.43
N PRO A 99 -10.58 -8.02 -6.76
CA PRO A 99 -10.17 -7.74 -5.39
C PRO A 99 -10.78 -8.73 -4.39
N TYR A 100 -11.95 -9.30 -4.70
CA TYR A 100 -12.62 -10.27 -3.84
C TYR A 100 -11.95 -11.64 -3.86
N LEU A 101 -11.03 -11.87 -4.81
CA LEU A 101 -10.22 -13.08 -4.96
C LEU A 101 -8.81 -12.85 -4.41
N GLY A 102 -8.73 -12.38 -3.17
CA GLY A 102 -7.46 -12.20 -2.44
C GLY A 102 -6.64 -10.97 -2.84
N GLY A 103 -7.27 -9.89 -3.30
CA GLY A 103 -6.58 -8.66 -3.75
C GLY A 103 -6.80 -7.44 -2.86
N THR A 104 -6.68 -6.27 -3.48
CA THR A 104 -6.81 -4.92 -2.89
C THR A 104 -7.89 -4.13 -3.64
N HIS A 105 -7.56 -3.71 -4.87
CA HIS A 105 -8.40 -2.99 -5.83
C HIS A 105 -8.00 -3.37 -7.26
N LEU A 106 -8.80 -2.97 -8.27
CA LEU A 106 -8.64 -3.43 -9.65
C LEU A 106 -7.31 -3.04 -10.33
N MET A 107 -6.68 -1.96 -9.89
CA MET A 107 -5.43 -1.45 -10.49
C MET A 107 -4.22 -2.30 -10.09
N ASP A 108 -4.33 -3.08 -9.01
CA ASP A 108 -3.26 -4.00 -8.59
C ASP A 108 -3.43 -5.32 -9.35
N VAL A 109 -2.79 -5.38 -10.52
CA VAL A 109 -2.90 -6.52 -11.42
C VAL A 109 -1.83 -7.54 -11.06
N ARG A 110 -2.28 -8.75 -10.72
CA ARG A 110 -1.46 -9.81 -10.15
C ARG A 110 -1.21 -10.89 -11.17
N PHE A 111 0.04 -11.33 -11.28
CA PHE A 111 0.43 -12.50 -12.05
C PHE A 111 0.82 -13.65 -11.13
N VAL A 112 0.46 -14.87 -11.51
CA VAL A 112 0.77 -16.09 -10.74
C VAL A 112 1.33 -17.14 -11.70
N MET A 113 2.52 -17.66 -11.44
CA MET A 113 3.23 -18.63 -12.29
C MET A 113 3.70 -19.83 -11.46
N PRO A 114 3.38 -21.08 -11.85
CA PRO A 114 3.88 -22.27 -11.19
C PRO A 114 5.33 -22.55 -11.60
N VAL A 115 6.14 -22.97 -10.63
CA VAL A 115 7.49 -23.51 -10.87
C VAL A 115 7.44 -25.02 -10.69
N TYR A 116 7.82 -25.76 -11.73
CA TYR A 116 7.79 -27.22 -11.74
C TYR A 116 9.15 -27.83 -11.41
N ARG A 117 9.14 -28.89 -10.59
CA ARG A 117 10.28 -29.79 -10.34
C ARG A 117 9.80 -31.24 -10.37
N GLY A 118 10.50 -32.11 -11.09
CA GLY A 118 10.13 -33.53 -11.20
C GLY A 118 8.68 -33.78 -11.64
N GLY A 119 8.12 -32.92 -12.50
CA GLY A 119 6.74 -33.02 -12.99
C GLY A 119 5.66 -32.57 -11.99
N LYS A 120 6.03 -31.98 -10.85
CA LYS A 120 5.11 -31.44 -9.83
C LYS A 120 5.39 -29.95 -9.63
N ILE A 121 4.39 -29.21 -9.14
CA ILE A 121 4.57 -27.82 -8.74
C ILE A 121 5.38 -27.81 -7.43
N PHE A 122 6.55 -27.20 -7.46
CA PHE A 122 7.42 -27.01 -6.29
C PHE A 122 6.99 -25.79 -5.46
N CYS A 123 6.73 -24.68 -6.14
CA CYS A 123 6.22 -23.44 -5.56
C CYS A 123 5.51 -22.61 -6.64
N TRP A 124 4.94 -21.48 -6.23
CA TRP A 124 4.43 -20.45 -7.13
C TRP A 124 5.28 -19.20 -7.00
N LEU A 125 5.56 -18.55 -8.12
CA LEU A 125 6.02 -17.17 -8.14
C LEU A 125 4.82 -16.29 -8.41
N SER A 126 4.68 -15.22 -7.66
CA SER A 126 3.60 -14.26 -7.90
C SER A 126 4.09 -12.84 -7.70
N ASN A 127 3.56 -11.95 -8.53
CA ASN A 127 3.81 -10.53 -8.42
C ASN A 127 2.56 -9.71 -8.65
N THR A 128 2.64 -8.45 -8.27
CA THR A 128 1.60 -7.44 -8.47
C THR A 128 2.24 -6.16 -8.94
N GLY A 129 1.60 -5.47 -9.87
CA GLY A 129 1.99 -4.13 -10.29
C GLY A 129 0.77 -3.24 -10.39
N HIS A 130 0.92 -2.00 -9.93
CA HIS A 130 -0.13 -1.01 -10.05
C HIS A 130 -0.21 -0.48 -11.48
N TRP A 131 -1.26 -0.86 -12.20
CA TRP A 131 -1.50 -0.37 -13.55
C TRP A 131 -2.16 1.01 -13.48
N PRO A 132 -1.61 2.05 -14.14
CA PRO A 132 -2.12 3.41 -14.03
C PRO A 132 -3.57 3.60 -14.50
N ASP A 133 -4.12 2.67 -15.29
CA ASP A 133 -5.50 2.72 -15.74
C ASP A 133 -5.98 1.29 -16.03
N ILE A 134 -7.18 0.96 -15.55
CA ILE A 134 -7.86 -0.30 -15.81
C ILE A 134 -9.25 -0.05 -16.44
N GLY A 135 -9.43 1.12 -17.04
CA GLY A 135 -10.73 1.61 -17.51
C GLY A 135 -11.55 2.27 -16.40
N GLY A 136 -12.85 1.95 -16.35
CA GLY A 136 -13.77 2.47 -15.35
C GLY A 136 -14.28 3.88 -15.67
N SER A 137 -14.99 4.47 -14.71
CA SER A 137 -15.71 5.74 -14.86
C SER A 137 -14.79 6.96 -14.97
N VAL A 138 -13.58 6.89 -14.41
CA VAL A 138 -12.60 7.98 -14.43
C VAL A 138 -11.21 7.48 -14.82
N PRO A 139 -10.37 8.35 -15.43
CA PRO A 139 -8.96 8.03 -15.64
C PRO A 139 -8.27 7.70 -14.32
N GLY A 140 -7.41 6.68 -14.31
CA GLY A 140 -6.65 6.32 -13.12
C GLY A 140 -7.27 5.20 -12.28
N GLY A 141 -8.52 4.81 -12.53
CA GLY A 141 -9.24 3.80 -11.74
C GLY A 141 -9.67 4.24 -10.32
N PHE A 142 -9.19 5.39 -9.84
CA PHE A 142 -9.52 5.97 -8.54
C PHE A 142 -10.81 6.80 -8.59
N SER A 143 -11.95 6.10 -8.71
CA SER A 143 -13.27 6.71 -8.66
C SER A 143 -13.67 7.01 -7.22
N ALA A 144 -13.58 8.28 -6.81
CA ALA A 144 -13.95 8.76 -5.48
C ALA A 144 -15.42 8.52 -5.09
N SER A 145 -16.33 8.37 -6.06
CA SER A 145 -17.77 8.24 -5.83
C SER A 145 -18.38 7.03 -6.53
N ALA A 146 -17.58 5.99 -6.83
CA ALA A 146 -18.11 4.71 -7.29
C ALA A 146 -19.08 4.15 -6.24
N THR A 147 -20.18 3.54 -6.69
CA THR A 147 -21.16 2.82 -5.88
C THR A 147 -21.22 1.33 -6.22
N ALA A 148 -20.50 0.92 -7.27
CA ALA A 148 -20.30 -0.47 -7.66
C ALA A 148 -18.91 -0.66 -8.28
N VAL A 149 -18.31 -1.84 -8.12
CA VAL A 149 -16.95 -2.17 -8.60
C VAL A 149 -16.82 -2.06 -10.12
N GLU A 150 -17.91 -2.25 -10.88
CA GLU A 150 -17.92 -2.06 -12.34
C GLU A 150 -17.57 -0.63 -12.76
N GLN A 151 -17.84 0.35 -11.90
CA GLN A 151 -17.47 1.75 -12.14
C GLN A 151 -15.97 2.01 -11.92
N GLU A 152 -15.25 1.06 -11.33
CA GLU A 152 -13.81 1.14 -11.06
C GLU A 152 -12.97 0.53 -12.20
N GLY A 153 -13.57 -0.31 -13.06
CA GLY A 153 -12.96 -0.75 -14.32
C GLY A 153 -13.02 -2.25 -14.60
N LEU A 154 -12.11 -2.72 -15.45
CA LEU A 154 -12.06 -4.10 -15.89
C LEU A 154 -11.70 -5.02 -14.73
N ARG A 155 -12.58 -6.00 -14.46
CA ARG A 155 -12.38 -7.04 -13.44
C ARG A 155 -12.12 -8.39 -14.10
N LEU A 156 -10.94 -8.94 -13.84
CA LEU A 156 -10.42 -10.19 -14.37
C LEU A 156 -10.39 -11.25 -13.27
N PRO A 157 -11.15 -12.35 -13.43
CA PRO A 157 -10.91 -13.55 -12.64
C PRO A 157 -9.57 -14.19 -13.04
N PRO A 158 -9.07 -15.19 -12.28
CA PRO A 158 -7.87 -15.94 -12.66
C PRO A 158 -8.03 -16.62 -14.02
N VAL A 159 -7.29 -16.13 -15.01
CA VAL A 159 -7.23 -16.70 -16.37
C VAL A 159 -5.78 -16.78 -16.85
N LYS A 160 -5.46 -17.74 -17.71
CA LYS A 160 -4.11 -17.88 -18.29
C LYS A 160 -3.89 -16.79 -19.34
N LEU A 161 -3.07 -15.78 -19.02
CA LEU A 161 -2.67 -14.74 -19.96
C LEU A 161 -1.51 -15.20 -20.84
N PHE A 162 -0.57 -15.94 -20.27
CA PHE A 162 0.45 -16.64 -21.05
C PHE A 162 0.13 -18.11 -21.01
N LYS A 163 0.10 -18.74 -22.20
CA LYS A 163 -0.13 -20.16 -22.39
C LYS A 163 1.15 -20.77 -22.95
N LYS A 164 1.83 -21.62 -22.18
CA LYS A 164 3.10 -22.26 -22.54
C LYS A 164 4.15 -21.24 -23.02
N GLY A 165 4.28 -20.13 -22.30
CA GLY A 165 5.22 -19.04 -22.59
C GLY A 165 4.76 -18.07 -23.69
N VAL A 166 3.59 -18.27 -24.29
CA VAL A 166 3.08 -17.39 -25.37
C VAL A 166 1.93 -16.54 -24.84
N LEU A 167 2.01 -15.21 -25.05
CA LEU A 167 0.94 -14.28 -24.71
C LEU A 167 -0.33 -14.62 -25.50
N ASP A 168 -1.44 -14.77 -24.81
CA ASP A 168 -2.75 -15.04 -25.41
C ASP A 168 -3.30 -13.77 -26.10
N PRO A 169 -3.50 -13.79 -27.43
CA PRO A 169 -3.93 -12.61 -28.15
C PRO A 169 -5.39 -12.23 -27.88
N GLU A 170 -6.26 -13.16 -27.47
CA GLU A 170 -7.68 -12.90 -27.23
C GLU A 170 -7.88 -12.20 -25.89
N ILE A 171 -7.26 -12.69 -24.83
CA ILE A 171 -7.30 -12.04 -23.51
C ILE A 171 -6.61 -10.67 -23.58
N TYR A 172 -5.48 -10.59 -24.27
CA TYR A 172 -4.79 -9.31 -24.47
C TYR A 172 -5.67 -8.29 -25.21
N ALA A 173 -6.42 -8.70 -26.23
CA ALA A 173 -7.35 -7.84 -26.95
C ALA A 173 -8.50 -7.34 -26.06
N ILE A 174 -9.05 -8.20 -25.19
CA ILE A 174 -10.08 -7.81 -24.20
C ILE A 174 -9.54 -6.73 -23.26
N ILE A 175 -8.32 -6.93 -22.74
CA ILE A 175 -7.66 -5.96 -21.85
C ILE A 175 -7.48 -4.62 -22.56
N CYS A 176 -6.90 -4.62 -23.76
CA CYS A 176 -6.64 -3.39 -24.52
C CYS A 176 -7.92 -2.61 -24.85
N SER A 177 -9.03 -3.30 -25.11
CA SER A 177 -10.32 -2.67 -25.42
C SER A 177 -10.92 -1.90 -24.24
N ASN A 178 -10.50 -2.21 -23.01
CA ASN A 178 -11.07 -1.63 -21.79
C ASN A 178 -10.15 -0.59 -21.11
N ILE A 179 -8.97 -0.29 -21.67
CA ILE A 179 -7.97 0.60 -21.04
C ILE A 179 -7.72 1.82 -21.93
N ARG A 180 -7.67 3.02 -21.35
CA ARG A 180 -7.54 4.28 -22.11
C ARG A 180 -6.22 4.40 -22.88
N VAL A 181 -5.12 3.91 -22.29
CA VAL A 181 -3.76 4.07 -22.83
C VAL A 181 -3.15 2.68 -23.06
N ALA A 182 -3.86 1.83 -23.80
CA ALA A 182 -3.52 0.42 -24.01
C ALA A 182 -2.12 0.17 -24.59
N ASP A 183 -1.66 1.02 -25.53
CA ASP A 183 -0.39 0.83 -26.25
C ASP A 183 0.85 0.78 -25.36
N GLN A 184 0.80 1.38 -24.16
CA GLN A 184 1.93 1.31 -23.21
C GLN A 184 1.77 0.16 -22.22
N ARG A 185 0.57 -0.45 -22.08
CA ARG A 185 0.33 -1.55 -21.11
C ARG A 185 1.05 -2.83 -21.48
N ILE A 186 1.35 -3.04 -22.76
CA ILE A 186 2.16 -4.19 -23.18
C ILE A 186 3.55 -4.20 -22.52
N GLY A 187 4.11 -3.02 -22.24
CA GLY A 187 5.38 -2.89 -21.52
C GLY A 187 5.26 -3.43 -20.10
N ASP A 188 4.25 -2.97 -19.35
CA ASP A 188 4.01 -3.40 -17.97
C ASP A 188 3.66 -4.90 -17.87
N ILE A 189 2.82 -5.43 -18.80
CA ILE A 189 2.49 -6.86 -18.89
C ILE A 189 3.74 -7.71 -19.12
N ARG A 190 4.60 -7.30 -20.06
CA ARG A 190 5.84 -8.03 -20.35
C ARG A 190 6.85 -7.91 -19.22
N ALA A 191 6.90 -6.77 -18.53
CA ALA A 191 7.74 -6.57 -17.37
C ALA A 191 7.36 -7.52 -16.22
N GLN A 192 6.05 -7.66 -15.94
CA GLN A 192 5.56 -8.62 -14.94
C GLN A 192 5.94 -10.06 -15.28
N ALA A 193 5.73 -10.48 -16.54
CA ALA A 193 6.10 -11.82 -16.97
C ALA A 193 7.63 -12.05 -16.90
N ALA A 194 8.43 -11.06 -17.34
CA ALA A 194 9.89 -11.14 -17.31
C ALA A 194 10.43 -11.28 -15.88
N ALA A 195 9.84 -10.56 -14.91
CA ALA A 195 10.18 -10.68 -13.50
C ALA A 195 9.92 -12.10 -12.97
N LEU A 196 8.80 -12.72 -13.33
CA LEU A 196 8.52 -14.11 -12.93
C LEU A 196 9.51 -15.10 -13.57
N LEU A 197 9.86 -14.91 -14.84
CA LEU A 197 10.79 -15.79 -15.56
C LEU A 197 12.21 -15.73 -14.98
N ILE A 198 12.76 -14.53 -14.69
CA ILE A 198 14.07 -14.43 -14.03
C ILE A 198 14.04 -15.05 -12.63
N GLY A 199 12.94 -14.90 -11.89
CA GLY A 199 12.75 -15.53 -10.60
C GLY A 199 12.79 -17.06 -10.70
N GLN A 200 12.17 -17.64 -11.74
CA GLN A 200 12.20 -19.08 -11.99
C GLN A 200 13.62 -19.57 -12.30
N ASP A 201 14.36 -18.85 -13.14
CA ASP A 201 15.74 -19.21 -13.50
C ASP A 201 16.64 -19.19 -12.26
N ARG A 202 16.59 -18.12 -11.46
CA ARG A 202 17.38 -17.99 -10.23
C ARG A 202 17.01 -19.01 -9.17
N LEU A 203 15.72 -19.30 -9.03
CA LEU A 203 15.27 -20.34 -8.11
C LEU A 203 15.78 -21.72 -8.55
N ASN A 204 15.73 -22.05 -9.84
CA ASN A 204 16.27 -23.31 -10.35
C ASN A 204 17.78 -23.45 -10.09
N GLU A 205 18.57 -22.38 -10.25
CA GLU A 205 20.00 -22.39 -9.91
C GLU A 205 20.25 -22.74 -8.42
N ILE A 206 19.43 -22.23 -7.52
CA ILE A 206 19.49 -22.55 -6.08
C ILE A 206 19.10 -24.01 -5.85
N LEU A 207 17.99 -24.46 -6.43
CA LEU A 207 17.48 -25.82 -6.28
C LEU A 207 18.44 -26.87 -6.84
N ASP A 208 19.07 -26.61 -7.99
CA ASP A 208 20.04 -27.52 -8.59
C ASP A 208 21.34 -27.60 -7.77
N ARG A 209 21.70 -26.52 -7.05
CA ARG A 209 22.89 -26.49 -6.20
C ARG A 209 22.71 -27.19 -4.86
N TYR A 210 21.58 -26.98 -4.19
CA TYR A 210 21.34 -27.47 -2.82
C TYR A 210 20.43 -28.70 -2.75
N GLY A 211 19.70 -28.99 -3.82
CA GLY A 211 18.73 -30.07 -3.91
C GLY A 211 17.35 -29.70 -3.37
N ASP A 212 16.32 -30.19 -4.05
CA ASP A 212 14.91 -29.90 -3.77
C ASP A 212 14.51 -30.27 -2.33
N GLU A 213 14.94 -31.43 -1.83
CA GLU A 213 14.62 -31.90 -0.47
C GLU A 213 15.17 -30.96 0.61
N THR A 214 16.41 -30.51 0.44
CA THR A 214 17.08 -29.58 1.37
C THR A 214 16.38 -28.22 1.37
N ALA A 215 15.97 -27.74 0.20
CA ALA A 215 15.21 -26.49 0.09
C ALA A 215 13.84 -26.58 0.77
N VAL A 216 13.12 -27.69 0.61
CA VAL A 216 11.83 -27.94 1.31
C VAL A 216 12.02 -27.95 2.83
N GLU A 217 13.03 -28.67 3.34
CA GLU A 217 13.34 -28.68 4.77
C GLU A 217 13.68 -27.28 5.30
N ALA A 218 14.47 -26.50 4.54
CA ALA A 218 14.83 -25.14 4.90
C ALA A 218 13.62 -24.20 4.94
N ILE A 219 12.74 -24.24 3.93
CA ILE A 219 11.52 -23.41 3.88
C ILE A 219 10.62 -23.69 5.09
N ALA A 220 10.44 -24.97 5.44
CA ALA A 220 9.65 -25.36 6.60
C ALA A 220 10.26 -24.84 7.92
N GLU A 221 11.59 -24.97 8.07
CA GLU A 221 12.31 -24.48 9.25
C GLU A 221 12.29 -22.94 9.35
N LEU A 222 12.41 -22.22 8.24
CA LEU A 222 12.30 -20.76 8.20
C LEU A 222 10.93 -20.28 8.64
N ARG A 223 9.85 -20.92 8.16
CA ARG A 223 8.49 -20.63 8.58
C ARG A 223 8.32 -20.84 10.09
N ARG A 224 8.81 -21.97 10.62
CA ARG A 224 8.76 -22.27 12.06
C ARG A 224 9.48 -21.21 12.89
N ARG A 225 10.69 -20.80 12.49
CA ARG A 225 11.47 -19.76 13.19
C ARG A 225 10.80 -18.39 13.15
N ALA A 226 10.17 -18.03 12.03
CA ALA A 226 9.42 -16.78 11.93
C ALA A 226 8.24 -16.74 12.92
N ALA A 227 7.53 -17.86 13.08
CA ALA A 227 6.45 -18.00 14.07
C ALA A 227 6.98 -17.87 15.51
N GLU A 228 8.08 -18.55 15.84
CA GLU A 228 8.71 -18.48 17.15
C GLU A 228 9.19 -17.07 17.49
N GLN A 229 9.78 -16.37 16.52
CA GLN A 229 10.25 -15.01 16.71
C GLN A 229 9.10 -14.03 16.97
N MET A 230 8.01 -14.11 16.20
CA MET A 230 6.83 -13.27 16.46
C MET A 230 6.21 -13.59 17.83
N ARG A 231 6.08 -14.87 18.20
CA ARG A 231 5.59 -15.29 19.52
C ARG A 231 6.45 -14.74 20.66
N ALA A 232 7.78 -14.76 20.50
CA ALA A 232 8.69 -14.19 21.47
C ALA A 232 8.51 -12.67 21.61
N SER A 233 8.32 -11.94 20.50
CA SER A 233 8.03 -10.50 20.53
C SER A 233 6.68 -10.20 21.21
N ILE A 234 5.64 -11.00 20.93
CA ILE A 234 4.31 -10.86 21.55
C ILE A 234 4.36 -11.18 23.06
N ALA A 235 5.13 -12.18 23.48
CA ALA A 235 5.23 -12.59 24.88
C ALA A 235 5.69 -11.46 25.82
N ALA A 236 6.48 -10.50 25.30
CA ALA A 236 6.95 -9.34 26.04
C ALA A 236 5.86 -8.27 26.29
N ILE A 237 4.74 -8.32 25.58
CA ILE A 237 3.63 -7.39 25.74
C ILE A 237 2.87 -7.74 27.03
N PRO A 238 2.41 -6.79 27.86
CA PRO A 238 1.58 -7.12 29.03
C PRO A 238 0.22 -7.70 28.61
N ASP A 239 -0.22 -8.78 29.27
CA ASP A 239 -1.57 -9.36 29.06
C ASP A 239 -2.64 -8.31 29.36
N GLY A 240 -3.65 -8.20 28.49
CA GLY A 240 -4.67 -7.16 28.60
C GLY A 240 -5.48 -6.99 27.32
N VAL A 241 -6.41 -6.03 27.36
CA VAL A 241 -7.19 -5.64 26.18
C VAL A 241 -7.02 -4.16 25.92
N TYR A 242 -6.36 -3.85 24.81
CA TYR A 242 -6.07 -2.49 24.37
C TYR A 242 -7.10 -2.06 23.32
N ARG A 243 -7.64 -0.84 23.44
CA ARG A 243 -8.74 -0.37 22.58
C ARG A 243 -8.37 0.92 21.89
N SER A 244 -8.83 1.07 20.66
CA SER A 244 -8.62 2.27 19.85
C SER A 244 -9.78 2.51 18.89
N GLN A 245 -9.79 3.71 18.34
CA GLN A 245 -10.64 4.09 17.21
C GLN A 245 -9.80 4.84 16.18
N ALA A 246 -10.12 4.64 14.91
CA ALA A 246 -9.63 5.45 13.80
C ALA A 246 -10.79 5.80 12.87
N PHE A 247 -10.65 6.88 12.11
CA PHE A 247 -11.71 7.42 11.26
C PHE A 247 -11.26 7.55 9.81
N VAL A 248 -12.12 7.11 8.90
CA VAL A 248 -12.07 7.49 7.46
C VAL A 248 -13.03 8.67 7.32
N ASP A 249 -12.60 9.78 6.72
CA ASP A 249 -13.39 11.03 6.74
C ASP A 249 -14.79 10.92 6.14
N SER A 250 -14.91 10.16 5.05
CA SER A 250 -16.15 9.82 4.35
C SER A 250 -15.90 8.74 3.29
N ASP A 251 -16.96 8.13 2.79
CA ASP A 251 -16.86 7.14 1.70
C ASP A 251 -16.79 7.77 0.30
N GLY A 252 -16.89 9.10 0.17
CA GLY A 252 -16.91 9.82 -1.11
C GLY A 252 -18.29 9.86 -1.82
N VAL A 253 -19.33 9.28 -1.21
CA VAL A 253 -20.73 9.36 -1.64
C VAL A 253 -21.60 9.98 -0.54
N VAL A 254 -21.47 9.45 0.68
CA VAL A 254 -22.07 9.96 1.92
C VAL A 254 -20.98 10.69 2.69
N ASN A 255 -21.19 11.98 2.97
CA ASN A 255 -20.19 12.83 3.63
C ASN A 255 -20.18 12.67 5.17
N GLU A 256 -20.15 11.43 5.65
CA GLU A 256 -20.11 11.06 7.06
C GLU A 256 -18.93 10.13 7.34
N PRO A 257 -18.25 10.25 8.50
CA PRO A 257 -17.09 9.42 8.81
C PRO A 257 -17.43 7.94 8.97
N LEU A 258 -16.52 7.06 8.55
CA LEU A 258 -16.55 5.64 8.89
C LEU A 258 -15.62 5.39 10.08
N THR A 259 -16.10 4.65 11.07
CA THR A 259 -15.34 4.32 12.28
C THR A 259 -14.76 2.92 12.16
N ILE A 260 -13.45 2.80 12.43
CA ILE A 260 -12.78 1.54 12.73
C ILE A 260 -12.67 1.45 14.24
N ASN A 261 -13.39 0.52 14.84
CA ASN A 261 -13.34 0.25 16.27
C ASN A 261 -12.53 -1.02 16.48
N LEU A 262 -11.43 -0.95 17.24
CA LEU A 262 -10.53 -2.08 17.43
C LEU A 262 -10.33 -2.38 18.92
N ALA A 263 -10.44 -3.67 19.26
CA ALA A 263 -9.91 -4.23 20.49
C ALA A 263 -8.82 -5.26 20.17
N VAL A 264 -7.64 -5.10 20.77
CA VAL A 264 -6.54 -6.06 20.70
C VAL A 264 -6.42 -6.75 22.05
N GLU A 265 -6.79 -8.03 22.10
CA GLU A 265 -6.60 -8.89 23.27
C GLU A 265 -5.23 -9.56 23.18
N LYS A 266 -4.36 -9.28 24.16
CA LYS A 266 -3.08 -9.97 24.34
C LYS A 266 -3.22 -11.03 25.42
N LYS A 267 -2.86 -12.27 25.07
CA LYS A 267 -2.86 -13.42 25.99
C LYS A 267 -1.69 -14.35 25.71
N GLY A 268 -0.75 -14.45 26.65
CA GLY A 268 0.42 -15.32 26.49
C GLY A 268 1.30 -14.85 25.34
N ASP A 269 1.36 -15.63 24.25
CA ASP A 269 2.16 -15.38 23.05
C ASP A 269 1.32 -15.09 21.79
N THR A 270 0.03 -14.80 21.94
CA THR A 270 -0.88 -14.46 20.84
C THR A 270 -1.55 -13.11 21.01
N LEU A 271 -1.94 -12.51 19.87
CA LEU A 271 -2.76 -11.31 19.79
C LEU A 271 -4.04 -11.62 19.03
N THR A 272 -5.18 -11.23 19.59
CA THR A 272 -6.48 -11.33 18.92
C THR A 272 -7.04 -9.95 18.61
N PHE A 273 -7.27 -9.67 17.33
CA PHE A 273 -7.80 -8.41 16.80
C PHE A 273 -9.30 -8.55 16.55
N ASP A 274 -10.10 -7.71 17.20
CA ASP A 274 -11.55 -7.68 17.09
C ASP A 274 -12.02 -6.30 16.60
N PHE A 275 -12.59 -6.27 15.41
CA PHE A 275 -13.11 -5.05 14.79
C PHE A 275 -14.62 -4.85 15.00
N ALA A 276 -15.24 -5.61 15.92
CA ALA A 276 -16.64 -5.46 16.25
C ALA A 276 -16.98 -4.02 16.65
N GLY A 277 -18.10 -3.51 16.11
CA GLY A 277 -18.52 -2.12 16.31
C GLY A 277 -17.97 -1.13 15.28
N SER A 278 -17.16 -1.58 14.32
CA SER A 278 -16.81 -0.76 13.14
C SER A 278 -18.04 -0.49 12.27
N SER A 279 -17.98 0.57 11.45
CA SER A 279 -19.08 0.97 10.56
C SER A 279 -19.54 -0.16 9.63
N LYS A 280 -20.83 -0.16 9.29
CA LYS A 280 -21.43 -1.05 8.28
C LYS A 280 -20.80 -0.78 6.89
N PRO A 281 -20.92 -1.72 5.92
CA PRO A 281 -20.49 -1.49 4.55
C PRO A 281 -21.02 -0.16 4.01
N CYS A 282 -20.13 0.59 3.35
CA CYS A 282 -20.43 1.91 2.84
C CYS A 282 -20.84 1.87 1.36
N ALA A 283 -21.42 2.96 0.86
CA ALA A 283 -21.86 3.05 -0.53
C ALA A 283 -20.67 3.28 -1.46
N GLY A 284 -19.77 4.18 -1.04
CA GLY A 284 -18.59 4.61 -1.79
C GLY A 284 -17.41 3.63 -1.78
N PRO A 285 -16.32 3.96 -2.49
CA PRO A 285 -15.12 3.12 -2.68
C PRO A 285 -14.26 2.85 -1.44
N MET A 286 -14.63 3.36 -0.27
CA MET A 286 -13.88 3.18 0.97
C MET A 286 -14.20 1.85 1.67
N ASN A 287 -14.56 0.80 0.93
CA ASN A 287 -14.67 -0.55 1.49
C ASN A 287 -13.33 -1.29 1.38
N SER A 288 -13.01 -2.14 2.36
CA SER A 288 -11.83 -3.02 2.33
C SER A 288 -12.23 -4.48 2.18
N VAL A 289 -11.55 -5.21 1.28
CA VAL A 289 -11.70 -6.67 1.18
C VAL A 289 -10.92 -7.37 2.29
N LEU A 290 -11.38 -8.54 2.71
CA LEU A 290 -10.81 -9.27 3.84
C LEU A 290 -9.29 -9.45 3.74
N ALA A 291 -8.77 -9.81 2.57
CA ALA A 291 -7.33 -10.01 2.37
C ALA A 291 -6.51 -8.76 2.72
N THR A 292 -6.99 -7.57 2.34
CA THR A 292 -6.33 -6.30 2.67
C THR A 292 -6.48 -5.95 4.14
N THR A 293 -7.66 -6.19 4.73
CA THR A 293 -7.87 -6.01 6.18
C THR A 293 -6.91 -6.85 7.01
N LEU A 294 -6.75 -8.13 6.67
CA LEU A 294 -5.79 -9.01 7.34
C LEU A 294 -4.35 -8.53 7.14
N SER A 295 -3.99 -8.16 5.90
CA SER A 295 -2.66 -7.65 5.58
C SER A 295 -2.31 -6.37 6.34
N SER A 296 -3.29 -5.49 6.55
CA SER A 296 -3.11 -4.23 7.29
C SER A 296 -2.70 -4.48 8.74
N VAL A 297 -3.26 -5.51 9.38
CA VAL A 297 -2.88 -5.93 10.73
C VAL A 297 -1.44 -6.46 10.72
N TYR A 298 -1.09 -7.32 9.76
CA TYR A 298 0.27 -7.86 9.66
C TYR A 298 1.30 -6.77 9.40
N LEU A 299 0.98 -5.82 8.52
CA LEU A 299 1.78 -4.64 8.23
C LEU A 299 2.03 -3.82 9.49
N ALA A 300 0.98 -3.51 10.26
CA ALA A 300 1.14 -2.76 11.50
C ALA A 300 2.04 -3.51 12.50
N MET A 301 1.84 -4.82 12.67
CA MET A 301 2.72 -5.61 13.54
C MET A 301 4.16 -5.67 13.03
N ARG A 302 4.38 -5.66 11.71
CA ARG A 302 5.70 -5.59 11.08
C ARG A 302 6.41 -4.27 11.36
N HIS A 303 5.68 -3.15 11.39
CA HIS A 303 6.22 -1.85 11.82
C HIS A 303 6.66 -1.86 13.28
N ILE A 304 5.90 -2.52 14.16
CA ILE A 304 6.22 -2.63 15.60
C ILE A 304 7.41 -3.58 15.85
N PHE A 305 7.52 -4.64 15.05
CA PHE A 305 8.55 -5.67 15.14
C PHE A 305 9.32 -5.83 13.82
N PRO A 306 10.14 -4.82 13.44
CA PRO A 306 10.88 -4.77 12.17
C PRO A 306 12.01 -5.81 12.07
N GLU A 307 12.30 -6.55 13.13
CA GLU A 307 13.22 -7.68 13.15
C GLU A 307 12.61 -9.03 12.70
N VAL A 308 11.28 -9.18 12.73
CA VAL A 308 10.61 -10.45 12.40
C VAL A 308 10.58 -10.71 10.88
N PRO A 309 11.05 -11.85 10.37
CA PRO A 309 11.05 -12.13 8.93
C PRO A 309 9.67 -12.03 8.28
N ILE A 310 9.66 -11.55 7.03
CA ILE A 310 8.47 -11.54 6.17
C ILE A 310 8.19 -12.97 5.72
N SER A 311 7.33 -13.68 6.46
CA SER A 311 6.97 -15.08 6.21
C SER A 311 5.59 -15.37 6.77
N ALA A 312 4.86 -16.31 6.16
CA ALA A 312 3.56 -16.76 6.65
C ALA A 312 3.59 -17.24 8.12
N GLY A 313 4.72 -17.77 8.58
CA GLY A 313 4.89 -18.19 9.97
C GLY A 313 4.73 -17.05 10.98
N ALA A 314 5.18 -15.83 10.62
CA ALA A 314 5.05 -14.66 11.47
C ALA A 314 3.59 -14.22 11.67
N PHE A 315 2.66 -14.68 10.84
CA PHE A 315 1.23 -14.37 10.95
C PHE A 315 0.49 -15.33 11.89
N GLU A 316 1.04 -16.51 12.14
CA GLU A 316 0.38 -17.57 12.92
C GLU A 316 -0.08 -17.16 14.34
N PRO A 317 0.67 -16.34 15.12
CA PRO A 317 0.22 -15.90 16.45
C PRO A 317 -0.71 -14.67 16.41
N LEU A 318 -1.05 -14.16 15.22
CA LEU A 318 -1.91 -12.99 15.01
C LEU A 318 -3.29 -13.47 14.55
N HIS A 319 -4.27 -13.41 15.43
CA HIS A 319 -5.62 -13.88 15.18
C HIS A 319 -6.55 -12.71 14.90
N VAL A 320 -6.98 -12.55 13.65
CA VAL A 320 -8.00 -11.54 13.32
C VAL A 320 -9.37 -12.22 13.30
N LYS A 321 -10.26 -11.79 14.20
CA LYS A 321 -11.67 -12.17 14.12
C LYS A 321 -12.25 -11.54 12.87
N ARG A 322 -12.89 -12.35 12.04
CA ARG A 322 -13.44 -11.87 10.78
C ARG A 322 -14.44 -10.73 11.05
N PRO A 323 -14.26 -9.54 10.45
CA PRO A 323 -15.08 -8.36 10.74
C PRO A 323 -16.38 -8.37 9.92
N GLU A 324 -17.15 -9.45 10.03
CA GLU A 324 -18.37 -9.65 9.25
C GLU A 324 -19.40 -8.54 9.50
N GLY A 325 -20.08 -8.10 8.45
CA GLY A 325 -21.09 -7.05 8.54
C GLY A 325 -20.53 -5.63 8.68
N THR A 326 -19.22 -5.43 8.49
CA THR A 326 -18.56 -4.13 8.48
C THR A 326 -18.00 -3.79 7.10
N PHE A 327 -17.59 -2.53 6.90
CA PHE A 327 -16.91 -2.11 5.66
C PHE A 327 -15.50 -2.71 5.46
N LEU A 328 -15.01 -3.48 6.44
CA LEU A 328 -13.70 -4.14 6.43
C LEU A 328 -13.74 -5.59 5.89
N ASP A 329 -14.92 -6.08 5.48
CA ASP A 329 -15.09 -7.35 4.75
C ASP A 329 -16.05 -7.16 3.56
N ALA A 330 -15.62 -6.34 2.61
CA ALA A 330 -16.36 -6.01 1.40
C ALA A 330 -16.72 -7.26 0.57
N LYS A 331 -17.95 -7.27 0.04
CA LYS A 331 -18.44 -8.30 -0.87
C LYS A 331 -18.81 -7.67 -2.21
N TYR A 332 -18.70 -8.46 -3.27
CA TYR A 332 -19.25 -8.09 -4.56
C TYR A 332 -20.72 -7.63 -4.44
N PRO A 333 -21.14 -6.52 -5.07
CA PRO A 333 -20.40 -5.66 -6.02
C PRO A 333 -19.82 -4.37 -5.43
N ARG A 334 -19.49 -4.31 -4.13
CA ARG A 334 -19.06 -3.07 -3.48
C ARG A 334 -17.76 -2.47 -4.07
N PRO A 335 -17.69 -1.16 -4.33
CA PRO A 335 -16.47 -0.51 -4.81
C PRO A 335 -15.40 -0.48 -3.72
N VAL A 336 -14.13 -0.62 -4.13
CA VAL A 336 -12.97 -0.84 -3.24
C VAL A 336 -11.71 -0.10 -3.70
N SER A 337 -11.78 0.89 -4.58
CA SER A 337 -10.59 1.62 -5.07
C SER A 337 -9.81 2.33 -3.97
N GLY A 338 -10.45 2.69 -2.84
CA GLY A 338 -9.78 3.22 -1.64
C GLY A 338 -9.22 2.18 -0.67
N CYS A 339 -9.41 0.89 -0.94
CA CYS A 339 -9.11 -0.23 -0.05
C CYS A 339 -7.64 -0.24 0.40
N ALA A 340 -6.71 -0.34 -0.56
CA ALA A 340 -5.27 -0.32 -0.26
C ALA A 340 -4.84 1.07 0.18
N ALA A 341 -5.05 2.10 -0.64
CA ALA A 341 -4.47 3.41 -0.41
C ALA A 341 -4.95 4.11 0.87
N GLU A 342 -6.21 3.97 1.28
CA GLU A 342 -6.77 4.81 2.35
C GLU A 342 -7.26 3.98 3.54
N VAL A 343 -8.07 2.95 3.32
CA VAL A 343 -8.68 2.17 4.40
C VAL A 343 -7.66 1.30 5.13
N SER A 344 -6.76 0.63 4.40
CA SER A 344 -5.74 -0.25 4.99
C SER A 344 -4.81 0.51 5.96
N GLN A 345 -4.50 1.75 5.62
CA GLN A 345 -3.70 2.64 6.47
C GLN A 345 -4.47 3.06 7.74
N ARG A 346 -5.79 3.32 7.68
CA ARG A 346 -6.58 3.56 8.90
C ARG A 346 -6.62 2.33 9.80
N ILE A 347 -6.66 1.12 9.23
CA ILE A 347 -6.59 -0.11 10.02
C ILE A 347 -5.25 -0.20 10.75
N ALA A 348 -4.14 0.11 10.07
CA ALA A 348 -2.81 0.13 10.68
C ALA A 348 -2.71 1.19 11.79
N GLU A 349 -3.27 2.38 11.59
CA GLU A 349 -3.34 3.42 12.62
C GLU A 349 -4.16 2.99 13.83
N ALA A 350 -5.29 2.32 13.64
CA ALA A 350 -6.06 1.76 14.74
C ALA A 350 -5.20 0.76 15.55
N VAL A 351 -4.41 -0.08 14.88
CA VAL A 351 -3.46 -0.99 15.55
C VAL A 351 -2.39 -0.21 16.31
N PHE A 352 -1.78 0.83 15.72
CA PHE A 352 -0.79 1.66 16.42
C PHE A 352 -1.39 2.34 17.66
N ALA A 353 -2.57 2.95 17.54
CA ALA A 353 -3.27 3.59 18.65
C ALA A 353 -3.65 2.62 19.78
N ALA A 354 -3.95 1.36 19.46
CA ALA A 354 -4.15 0.33 20.47
C ALA A 354 -2.82 -0.08 21.12
N MET A 355 -1.81 -0.40 20.32
CA MET A 355 -0.56 -1.00 20.79
C MET A 355 0.37 -0.01 21.50
N VAL A 356 0.30 1.30 21.21
CA VAL A 356 1.10 2.32 21.90
C VAL A 356 0.83 2.38 23.41
N GLN A 357 -0.36 1.94 23.84
CA GLN A 357 -0.72 1.83 25.26
C GLN A 357 0.10 0.76 25.99
N ALA A 358 0.48 -0.31 25.28
CA ALA A 358 1.22 -1.45 25.81
C ALA A 358 2.73 -1.35 25.57
N LEU A 359 3.10 -0.71 24.45
CA LEU A 359 4.45 -0.65 23.90
C LEU A 359 4.85 0.79 23.56
N PRO A 360 4.81 1.74 24.51
CA PRO A 360 5.10 3.14 24.23
C PRO A 360 6.47 3.33 23.57
N GLU A 361 7.50 2.63 24.05
CA GLU A 361 8.87 2.75 23.53
C GLU A 361 9.09 2.19 22.11
N LYS A 362 8.11 1.49 21.53
CA LYS A 362 8.23 0.84 20.20
C LYS A 362 7.26 1.41 19.16
N VAL A 363 6.08 1.84 19.57
CA VAL A 363 5.01 2.27 18.65
C VAL A 363 5.07 3.77 18.44
N THR A 364 4.88 4.21 17.20
CA THR A 364 4.85 5.63 16.84
C THR A 364 3.45 6.23 16.99
N ALA A 365 3.34 7.56 16.99
CA ALA A 365 2.07 8.23 16.69
C ALA A 365 1.64 7.94 15.24
N ALA A 366 0.42 8.33 14.86
CA ALA A 366 -0.09 8.07 13.52
C ALA A 366 0.75 8.78 12.44
N PRO A 367 1.11 8.09 11.34
CA PRO A 367 1.71 8.71 10.17
C PRO A 367 0.66 9.46 9.35
N ALA A 368 1.08 10.13 8.28
CA ALA A 368 0.23 10.93 7.40
C ALA A 368 -1.01 10.20 6.89
N GLY A 369 -0.92 8.88 6.76
CA GLY A 369 -2.11 8.11 6.56
C GLY A 369 -2.81 8.46 5.26
N SER A 370 -2.11 8.60 4.16
CA SER A 370 -2.76 8.66 2.84
C SER A 370 -1.71 8.33 1.80
N SER A 371 -2.10 7.68 0.71
CA SER A 371 -1.20 7.55 -0.46
C SER A 371 -1.31 8.79 -1.36
N GLY A 372 -2.24 9.71 -1.04
CA GLY A 372 -2.36 10.98 -1.72
C GLY A 372 -2.72 10.81 -3.19
N ASN A 373 -3.64 9.88 -3.49
CA ASN A 373 -3.95 9.47 -4.85
C ASN A 373 -4.59 10.62 -5.63
N PHE A 374 -3.81 11.22 -6.52
CA PHE A 374 -4.24 12.21 -7.49
C PHE A 374 -4.08 11.65 -8.89
N ALA A 375 -5.20 11.41 -9.57
CA ALA A 375 -5.23 11.01 -10.96
C ALA A 375 -5.65 12.18 -11.86
N LEU A 376 -5.02 12.26 -13.03
CA LEU A 376 -5.33 13.24 -14.06
C LEU A 376 -5.30 12.53 -15.43
N GLY A 377 -6.40 12.57 -16.16
CA GLY A 377 -6.44 12.02 -17.52
C GLY A 377 -6.99 12.98 -18.54
N GLY A 378 -6.44 12.95 -19.75
CA GLY A 378 -6.81 13.87 -20.81
C GLY A 378 -6.07 13.60 -22.11
N ASN A 379 -6.11 14.57 -23.01
CA ASN A 379 -5.41 14.53 -24.30
C ASN A 379 -4.28 15.56 -24.30
N ASP A 380 -3.07 15.18 -24.74
CA ASP A 380 -1.99 16.13 -25.04
C ASP A 380 -1.99 16.46 -26.54
N PRO A 381 -2.55 17.62 -26.95
CA PRO A 381 -2.66 17.98 -28.36
C PRO A 381 -1.30 18.17 -29.03
N ALA A 382 -0.24 18.48 -28.29
CA ALA A 382 1.11 18.61 -28.85
C ALA A 382 1.72 17.26 -29.23
N ARG A 383 1.26 16.17 -28.60
CA ARG A 383 1.70 14.79 -28.86
C ARG A 383 0.67 13.96 -29.62
N GLY A 384 -0.54 14.47 -29.80
CA GLY A 384 -1.63 13.78 -30.47
C GLY A 384 -2.03 12.47 -29.79
N ARG A 385 -1.92 12.38 -28.45
CA ARG A 385 -2.22 11.15 -27.70
C ARG A 385 -2.88 11.44 -26.36
N ASP A 386 -3.65 10.47 -25.89
CA ASP A 386 -4.22 10.50 -24.54
C ASP A 386 -3.19 10.10 -23.48
N TYR A 387 -3.44 10.53 -22.25
CA TYR A 387 -2.60 10.22 -21.10
C TYR A 387 -3.45 9.97 -19.84
N VAL A 388 -2.87 9.18 -18.94
CA VAL A 388 -3.32 9.03 -17.57
C VAL A 388 -2.09 9.21 -16.69
N MET A 389 -2.10 10.28 -15.91
CA MET A 389 -1.10 10.61 -14.91
C MET A 389 -1.65 10.16 -13.54
N TYR A 390 -0.81 9.48 -12.78
CA TYR A 390 -1.09 9.10 -11.41
C TYR A 390 0.04 9.64 -10.53
N GLN A 391 -0.31 10.54 -9.61
CA GLN A 391 0.58 11.08 -8.60
C GLN A 391 0.22 10.46 -7.26
N ILE A 392 1.19 9.75 -6.70
CA ILE A 392 1.20 9.37 -5.28
C ILE A 392 2.09 10.34 -4.52
N SER A 393 1.70 10.69 -3.30
CA SER A 393 2.46 11.64 -2.48
C SER A 393 2.70 11.09 -1.08
N GLY A 394 3.83 11.50 -0.52
CA GLY A 394 4.19 11.21 0.86
C GLY A 394 3.56 12.20 1.85
N GLY A 395 3.84 11.98 3.13
CA GLY A 395 3.44 12.89 4.20
C GLY A 395 4.30 12.71 5.44
N GLY A 396 3.94 13.42 6.52
CA GLY A 396 4.69 13.33 7.77
C GLY A 396 4.49 12.01 8.52
N TYR A 397 5.55 11.43 9.08
CA TYR A 397 5.44 10.26 9.97
C TYR A 397 5.15 10.71 11.39
N GLY A 398 4.52 9.85 12.19
CA GLY A 398 4.31 10.14 13.60
C GLY A 398 5.62 10.23 14.38
N GLY A 399 5.68 11.13 15.37
CA GLY A 399 6.75 11.11 16.36
C GLY A 399 6.76 9.78 17.14
N ASN A 400 7.86 9.47 17.80
CA ASN A 400 7.96 8.27 18.65
C ASN A 400 8.73 8.56 19.94
N ALA A 401 8.94 7.54 20.77
CA ALA A 401 9.61 7.71 22.06
C ALA A 401 11.08 8.18 21.96
N GLY A 402 11.75 7.95 20.83
CA GLY A 402 13.16 8.26 20.63
C GLY A 402 13.46 9.51 19.81
N HIS A 403 12.58 9.90 18.87
CA HIS A 403 12.84 11.03 17.96
C HIS A 403 11.57 11.56 17.26
N ASP A 404 11.72 12.73 16.63
CA ASP A 404 10.73 13.34 15.76
C ASP A 404 10.38 12.46 14.56
N GLY A 405 9.16 12.58 14.06
CA GLY A 405 8.71 11.89 12.87
C GLY A 405 9.44 12.36 11.60
N LEU A 406 9.65 11.45 10.66
CA LEU A 406 10.23 11.76 9.35
C LEU A 406 9.29 12.66 8.54
N SER A 407 9.80 13.78 8.02
CA SER A 407 9.04 14.63 7.09
C SER A 407 9.04 14.06 5.68
N ASN A 408 7.89 14.13 4.99
CA ASN A 408 7.70 13.64 3.62
C ASN A 408 8.14 12.16 3.43
N GLY A 409 7.76 11.29 4.36
CA GLY A 409 7.89 9.84 4.21
C GLY A 409 6.82 9.26 3.27
N CYS A 410 7.01 8.02 2.80
CA CYS A 410 6.06 7.32 1.94
C CYS A 410 4.82 6.82 2.73
N SER A 411 3.74 6.41 2.05
CA SER A 411 2.57 5.87 2.75
C SER A 411 2.92 4.66 3.64
N THR A 412 2.18 4.44 4.73
CA THR A 412 2.44 3.39 5.74
C THR A 412 2.43 1.98 5.16
N ILE A 413 1.75 1.81 4.02
CA ILE A 413 1.54 0.57 3.29
C ILE A 413 2.61 0.27 2.25
N GLY A 414 3.46 1.25 1.97
CA GLY A 414 4.34 1.25 0.82
C GLY A 414 5.75 1.73 1.17
N ILE A 415 6.65 1.45 0.25
CA ILE A 415 7.96 2.12 0.13
C ILE A 415 8.04 2.87 -1.20
N SER A 416 6.86 3.17 -1.78
CA SER A 416 6.75 3.82 -3.06
C SER A 416 7.35 5.20 -3.00
N LYS A 417 8.04 5.57 -4.08
CA LYS A 417 8.68 6.88 -4.21
C LYS A 417 7.74 7.84 -4.92
N SER A 418 7.77 9.11 -4.55
CA SER A 418 7.21 10.14 -5.44
C SER A 418 8.06 10.19 -6.72
N PRO A 419 7.44 10.08 -7.91
CA PRO A 419 8.17 10.23 -9.16
C PRO A 419 8.85 11.60 -9.24
N PRO A 420 10.06 11.70 -9.85
CA PRO A 420 10.71 12.99 -10.05
C PRO A 420 9.85 13.95 -10.85
N VAL A 421 9.82 15.22 -10.46
CA VAL A 421 9.02 16.27 -11.12
C VAL A 421 9.38 16.39 -12.59
N GLU A 422 10.67 16.33 -12.95
CA GLU A 422 11.12 16.42 -14.34
C GLU A 422 10.57 15.29 -15.20
N ILE A 423 10.46 14.07 -14.65
CA ILE A 423 9.88 12.92 -15.35
C ILE A 423 8.38 13.16 -15.58
N MET A 424 7.68 13.69 -14.57
CA MET A 424 6.25 13.99 -14.66
C MET A 424 5.97 15.08 -15.71
N GLU A 425 6.71 16.19 -15.70
CA GLU A 425 6.58 17.28 -16.68
C GLU A 425 7.01 16.86 -18.09
N GLN A 426 7.98 15.95 -18.20
CA GLN A 426 8.35 15.37 -19.49
C GLN A 426 7.27 14.43 -20.01
N ALA A 427 6.62 13.64 -19.15
CA ALA A 427 5.66 12.62 -19.56
C ALA A 427 4.26 13.19 -19.85
N PHE A 428 3.84 14.22 -19.12
CA PHE A 428 2.48 14.76 -19.12
C PHE A 428 2.45 16.28 -19.41
N PRO A 429 1.34 16.85 -19.92
CA PRO A 429 1.26 18.29 -20.21
C PRO A 429 1.01 19.14 -18.96
N VAL A 430 1.86 18.98 -17.94
CA VAL A 430 1.75 19.64 -16.63
C VAL A 430 3.03 20.38 -16.26
N LEU A 431 2.93 21.30 -15.30
CA LEU A 431 4.06 22.00 -14.68
C LEU A 431 3.87 22.08 -13.17
N TYR A 432 4.88 21.69 -12.40
CA TYR A 432 4.87 21.85 -10.94
C TYR A 432 5.32 23.28 -10.60
N ARG A 433 4.37 24.12 -10.23
CA ARG A 433 4.61 25.51 -9.80
C ARG A 433 5.22 25.58 -8.40
N HIS A 434 4.96 24.57 -7.59
CA HIS A 434 5.40 24.48 -6.20
C HIS A 434 5.58 23.02 -5.80
N TYR A 435 6.62 22.74 -5.03
CA TYR A 435 6.88 21.45 -4.39
C TYR A 435 7.82 21.68 -3.19
N ALA A 436 7.28 21.66 -1.97
CA ALA A 436 8.02 21.96 -0.75
C ALA A 436 7.49 21.16 0.44
N LEU A 437 8.25 21.10 1.53
CA LEU A 437 7.68 20.66 2.81
C LEU A 437 6.50 21.56 3.19
N ARG A 438 5.55 21.01 3.92
CA ARG A 438 4.42 21.76 4.48
C ARG A 438 4.76 22.10 5.93
N GLU A 439 5.52 23.16 6.14
CA GLU A 439 5.95 23.59 7.48
C GLU A 439 4.76 23.76 8.43
N GLY A 440 4.97 23.45 9.71
CA GLY A 440 3.93 23.49 10.73
C GLY A 440 2.86 22.39 10.65
N SER A 441 2.90 21.48 9.66
CA SER A 441 1.89 20.42 9.53
C SER A 441 2.05 19.25 10.49
N GLY A 442 3.22 19.08 11.11
CA GLY A 442 3.47 17.99 12.05
C GLY A 442 2.86 18.30 13.41
N GLY A 443 2.17 17.32 14.00
CA GLY A 443 1.55 17.45 15.32
C GLY A 443 2.60 17.72 16.40
N ALA A 444 2.31 18.67 17.28
CA ALA A 444 3.22 19.01 18.37
C ALA A 444 3.32 17.85 19.37
N GLY A 445 4.52 17.60 19.88
CA GLY A 445 4.77 16.63 20.95
C GLY A 445 6.17 16.84 21.52
N LYS A 446 6.52 16.10 22.57
CA LYS A 446 7.91 16.00 23.04
C LYS A 446 8.82 15.69 21.85
N HIS A 447 8.37 14.72 21.05
CA HIS A 447 8.84 14.52 19.69
C HIS A 447 7.71 14.85 18.72
N ARG A 448 7.94 15.82 17.83
CA ARG A 448 6.92 16.28 16.89
C ARG A 448 6.69 15.27 15.78
N GLY A 449 5.51 15.31 15.17
CA GLY A 449 5.28 14.66 13.89
C GLY A 449 6.17 15.25 12.80
N GLY A 450 6.44 14.45 11.77
CA GLY A 450 7.04 14.91 10.54
C GLY A 450 6.10 15.84 9.77
N PHE A 451 6.65 16.64 8.87
CA PHE A 451 5.88 17.52 8.00
C PHE A 451 5.39 16.78 6.76
N GLY A 452 4.19 17.15 6.31
CA GLY A 452 3.68 16.78 5.00
C GLY A 452 4.38 17.54 3.86
N LEU A 453 3.78 17.47 2.69
CA LEU A 453 4.25 18.08 1.44
C LEU A 453 3.19 19.06 0.92
N ALA A 454 3.62 20.20 0.40
CA ALA A 454 2.78 21.14 -0.34
C ALA A 454 3.23 21.17 -1.80
N TYR A 455 2.31 20.92 -2.74
CA TYR A 455 2.60 21.01 -4.16
C TYR A 455 1.46 21.64 -4.96
N GLU A 456 1.81 22.26 -6.10
CA GLU A 456 0.87 22.86 -7.04
C GLU A 456 1.21 22.44 -8.46
N VAL A 457 0.25 21.83 -9.16
CA VAL A 457 0.38 21.36 -10.54
C VAL A 457 -0.53 22.20 -11.45
N GLU A 458 0.03 22.78 -12.50
CA GLU A 458 -0.69 23.50 -13.55
C GLU A 458 -0.84 22.63 -14.81
N ILE A 459 -2.00 22.69 -15.45
CA ILE A 459 -2.21 22.09 -16.77
C ILE A 459 -1.68 23.06 -17.84
N LEU A 460 -0.76 22.62 -18.68
CA LEU A 460 -0.16 23.48 -19.71
C LEU A 460 -0.92 23.48 -21.02
N ARG A 461 -1.52 22.34 -21.39
CA ARG A 461 -2.09 22.10 -22.73
C ARG A 461 -3.27 21.14 -22.66
N GLY A 462 -4.23 21.34 -23.56
CA GLY A 462 -5.38 20.46 -23.71
C GLY A 462 -6.40 20.59 -22.58
N GLU A 463 -7.23 19.55 -22.47
CA GLU A 463 -8.24 19.37 -21.44
C GLU A 463 -7.95 18.09 -20.67
N ALA A 464 -8.31 18.09 -19.39
CA ALA A 464 -8.07 16.98 -18.49
C ALA A 464 -9.19 16.86 -17.45
N ARG A 465 -9.27 15.69 -16.82
CA ARG A 465 -10.16 15.43 -15.69
C ARG A 465 -9.35 14.95 -14.50
N ALA A 466 -9.52 15.63 -13.37
CA ALA A 466 -8.86 15.30 -12.12
C ALA A 466 -9.77 14.48 -11.21
N SER A 467 -9.18 13.50 -10.53
CA SER A 467 -9.81 12.71 -9.48
C SER A 467 -8.88 12.58 -8.29
N PHE A 468 -9.46 12.70 -7.09
CA PHE A 468 -8.78 12.63 -5.81
C PHE A 468 -9.42 11.55 -4.96
N VAL A 469 -8.62 10.60 -4.50
CA VAL A 469 -9.02 9.59 -3.52
C VAL A 469 -8.00 9.63 -2.39
N MET A 470 -8.15 10.62 -1.51
CA MET A 470 -7.26 10.84 -0.36
C MET A 470 -8.06 10.90 0.94
N ASP A 471 -7.42 10.77 2.09
CA ASP A 471 -8.05 10.90 3.42
C ASP A 471 -7.39 11.97 4.30
N HIS A 472 -7.78 12.02 5.58
CA HIS A 472 -7.35 12.99 6.57
C HIS A 472 -7.64 14.47 6.23
N GLY A 473 -8.60 14.77 5.37
CA GLY A 473 -9.13 16.11 5.17
C GLY A 473 -9.99 16.63 6.34
N ARG A 474 -10.60 15.74 7.15
CA ARG A 474 -11.42 16.13 8.32
C ARG A 474 -10.69 15.90 9.64
N PHE A 475 -10.13 14.71 9.83
CA PHE A 475 -9.37 14.37 11.03
C PHE A 475 -7.89 14.35 10.71
N GLY A 476 -7.06 15.00 11.53
CA GLY A 476 -5.62 14.90 11.41
C GLY A 476 -5.09 13.53 11.84
N PRO A 477 -3.88 13.14 11.41
CA PRO A 477 -3.21 11.96 11.96
C PRO A 477 -3.04 12.04 13.48
N GLN A 478 -3.57 11.04 14.18
CA GLN A 478 -3.70 11.05 15.63
C GLN A 478 -2.35 11.13 16.37
N GLY A 479 -2.26 12.05 17.34
CA GLY A 479 -1.16 12.12 18.30
C GLY A 479 -1.18 10.97 19.32
N ALA A 480 -0.05 10.73 19.98
CA ALA A 480 0.10 9.67 20.98
C ALA A 480 0.65 10.20 22.30
N LEU A 481 0.18 9.62 23.41
CA LEU A 481 0.66 9.89 24.78
C LEU A 481 0.68 11.39 25.16
N GLY A 482 -0.32 12.16 24.73
CA GLY A 482 -0.40 13.61 24.99
C GLY A 482 0.12 14.50 23.87
N GLY A 483 0.68 13.90 22.81
CA GLY A 483 0.98 14.63 21.57
C GLY A 483 -0.30 15.05 20.83
N GLN A 484 -0.21 16.12 20.07
CA GLN A 484 -1.29 16.68 19.25
C GLN A 484 -1.37 15.99 17.89
N ASP A 485 -2.54 16.08 17.26
CA ASP A 485 -2.76 15.54 15.92
C ASP A 485 -2.01 16.35 14.86
N GLY A 486 -1.61 15.68 13.77
CA GLY A 486 -1.05 16.32 12.59
C GLY A 486 -2.07 17.17 11.84
N ALA A 487 -1.61 18.11 11.02
CA ALA A 487 -2.50 18.94 10.22
C ALA A 487 -3.24 18.11 9.16
N PRO A 488 -4.55 18.34 8.96
CA PRO A 488 -5.34 17.68 7.93
C PRO A 488 -4.84 17.91 6.50
N ASN A 489 -5.11 16.95 5.62
CA ASN A 489 -4.96 17.08 4.17
C ASN A 489 -5.79 18.26 3.63
N SER A 490 -5.30 18.91 2.58
CA SER A 490 -6.03 19.97 1.90
C SER A 490 -5.90 19.85 0.39
N VAL A 491 -7.03 19.92 -0.32
CA VAL A 491 -7.07 19.94 -1.79
C VAL A 491 -7.81 21.20 -2.24
N THR A 492 -7.24 21.93 -3.19
CA THR A 492 -7.88 23.08 -3.82
C THR A 492 -7.61 23.08 -5.31
N VAL A 493 -8.67 23.14 -6.10
CA VAL A 493 -8.61 23.22 -7.56
C VAL A 493 -8.93 24.65 -7.98
N PHE A 494 -8.08 25.27 -8.78
CA PHE A 494 -8.28 26.61 -9.32
C PHE A 494 -8.69 26.52 -10.79
N ARG A 495 -9.93 26.89 -11.11
CA ARG A 495 -10.46 26.91 -12.49
C ARG A 495 -10.71 28.34 -12.93
N GLY A 496 -10.00 28.81 -13.96
CA GLY A 496 -10.08 30.22 -14.37
C GLY A 496 -9.75 31.22 -13.25
N GLY A 497 -8.96 30.81 -12.25
CA GLY A 497 -8.64 31.60 -11.06
C GLY A 497 -9.60 31.42 -9.88
N GLU A 498 -10.74 30.77 -10.06
CA GLU A 498 -11.70 30.50 -8.98
C GLU A 498 -11.30 29.25 -8.19
N ALA A 499 -11.24 29.36 -6.86
CA ALA A 499 -10.89 28.26 -5.98
C ALA A 499 -12.11 27.36 -5.71
N HIS A 500 -11.91 26.05 -5.83
CA HIS A 500 -12.88 25.00 -5.53
C HIS A 500 -12.24 23.98 -4.59
N VAL A 501 -12.92 23.69 -3.49
CA VAL A 501 -12.51 22.65 -2.53
C VAL A 501 -13.47 21.47 -2.68
N PRO A 502 -12.97 20.23 -2.79
CA PRO A 502 -13.82 19.05 -2.84
C PRO A 502 -14.88 19.00 -1.72
N PRO A 503 -16.13 18.60 -2.00
CA PRO A 503 -17.18 18.51 -0.98
C PRO A 503 -16.83 17.56 0.18
N HIS A 504 -16.08 16.50 -0.13
CA HIS A 504 -15.54 15.55 0.85
C HIS A 504 -14.13 15.92 1.31
N LEU A 505 -13.74 17.20 1.17
CA LEU A 505 -12.48 17.84 1.58
C LEU A 505 -11.23 17.39 0.80
N SER A 506 -11.10 16.09 0.57
CA SER A 506 -9.96 15.43 -0.07
C SER A 506 -10.36 14.38 -1.10
N LYS A 507 -11.68 14.21 -1.33
CA LYS A 507 -12.24 13.25 -2.31
C LYS A 507 -13.23 13.95 -3.23
N GLU A 508 -12.99 13.83 -4.52
CA GLU A 508 -13.92 14.21 -5.59
C GLU A 508 -13.36 13.65 -6.89
N GLN A 509 -14.21 13.44 -7.88
CA GLN A 509 -13.79 12.89 -9.15
C GLN A 509 -14.32 13.71 -10.31
N ASP A 510 -13.77 13.45 -11.50
CA ASP A 510 -14.30 13.96 -12.75
C ASP A 510 -14.26 15.50 -12.86
N ILE A 511 -13.36 16.16 -12.13
CA ILE A 511 -13.23 17.62 -12.14
C ILE A 511 -12.58 18.06 -13.45
N ALA A 512 -13.34 18.74 -14.31
CA ALA A 512 -12.84 19.25 -15.58
C ALA A 512 -11.81 20.37 -15.37
N LEU A 513 -10.69 20.25 -16.07
CA LEU A 513 -9.58 21.20 -16.11
C LEU A 513 -9.19 21.51 -17.55
N LYS A 514 -8.74 22.73 -17.79
CA LYS A 514 -8.13 23.17 -19.05
C LYS A 514 -6.77 23.80 -18.81
N ALA A 515 -6.05 24.09 -19.89
CA ALA A 515 -4.79 24.83 -19.82
C ALA A 515 -4.91 26.12 -18.97
N GLY A 516 -3.98 26.30 -18.04
CA GLY A 516 -3.93 27.39 -17.06
C GLY A 516 -4.62 27.09 -15.72
N ASP A 517 -5.46 26.05 -15.64
CA ASP A 517 -6.05 25.62 -14.37
C ASP A 517 -5.00 24.88 -13.51
N ARG A 518 -5.19 24.92 -12.19
CA ARG A 518 -4.20 24.43 -11.22
C ARG A 518 -4.82 23.55 -10.15
N VAL A 519 -4.06 22.59 -9.65
CA VAL A 519 -4.39 21.75 -8.51
C VAL A 519 -3.34 21.98 -7.44
N ARG A 520 -3.77 22.38 -6.24
CA ARG A 520 -2.92 22.53 -5.05
C ARG A 520 -3.29 21.46 -4.04
N VAL A 521 -2.29 20.76 -3.52
CA VAL A 521 -2.42 19.74 -2.49
C VAL A 521 -1.46 20.04 -1.35
N GLY A 522 -1.95 19.89 -0.13
CA GLY A 522 -1.16 19.88 1.09
C GLY A 522 -1.39 18.58 1.82
N THR A 523 -0.43 17.66 1.79
CA THR A 523 -0.56 16.33 2.40
C THR A 523 -0.51 16.43 3.93
N PRO A 524 -1.02 15.42 4.67
CA PRO A 524 -1.02 15.44 6.12
C PRO A 524 0.40 15.45 6.71
N GLY A 525 0.56 16.07 7.88
CA GLY A 525 1.72 15.81 8.74
C GLY A 525 1.54 14.51 9.53
N GLY A 526 2.48 14.18 10.41
CA GLY A 526 2.31 13.07 11.36
C GLY A 526 1.77 13.55 12.71
N GLY A 527 1.22 12.63 13.51
CA GLY A 527 0.87 12.91 14.90
C GLY A 527 2.11 13.16 15.77
N GLY A 528 1.96 14.03 16.77
CA GLY A 528 2.98 14.27 17.79
C GLY A 528 3.03 13.17 18.84
N TYR A 529 4.15 13.04 19.53
CA TYR A 529 4.38 12.01 20.55
C TYR A 529 4.83 12.61 21.88
N GLY A 530 4.10 12.31 22.96
CA GLY A 530 4.35 12.88 24.29
C GLY A 530 3.90 14.34 24.42
N ASP A 531 3.87 14.87 25.65
CA ASP A 531 3.48 16.26 25.91
C ASP A 531 4.41 17.26 25.18
N PRO A 532 3.88 18.15 24.31
CA PRO A 532 4.66 19.21 23.66
C PRO A 532 5.49 20.07 24.62
N ARG A 533 5.03 20.26 25.86
CA ARG A 533 5.74 21.07 26.87
C ARG A 533 6.99 20.40 27.42
N GLU A 534 7.19 19.12 27.15
CA GLU A 534 8.42 18.39 27.50
C GLU A 534 9.47 18.41 26.37
N ARG A 535 9.17 19.02 25.22
CA ARG A 535 10.14 19.16 24.13
C ARG A 535 11.32 20.02 24.56
N ASP A 536 12.54 19.61 24.22
CA ASP A 536 13.75 20.37 24.53
C ASP A 536 13.67 21.78 23.89
N PRO A 537 13.72 22.87 24.68
CA PRO A 537 13.68 24.23 24.15
C PRO A 537 14.73 24.52 23.06
N LYS A 538 15.88 23.84 23.09
CA LYS A 538 16.91 23.97 22.05
C LYS A 538 16.45 23.41 20.71
N GLN A 539 15.71 22.30 20.73
CA GLN A 539 15.13 21.73 19.50
C GLN A 539 14.02 22.63 18.96
N VAL A 540 13.23 23.26 19.83
CA VAL A 540 12.23 24.26 19.40
C VAL A 540 12.90 25.48 18.76
N ALA A 541 13.95 26.02 19.37
CA ALA A 541 14.71 27.14 18.80
C ALA A 541 15.34 26.78 17.45
N GLU A 542 15.81 25.54 17.29
CA GLU A 542 16.32 25.04 16.02
C GLU A 542 15.22 24.92 14.96
N ASP A 543 14.04 24.39 15.31
CA ASP A 543 12.91 24.31 14.38
C ASP A 543 12.48 25.72 13.91
N VAL A 544 12.49 26.72 14.79
CA VAL A 544 12.22 28.12 14.42
C VAL A 544 13.32 28.69 13.54
N ARG A 545 14.60 28.41 13.85
CA ARG A 545 15.75 28.83 13.02
C ARG A 545 15.69 28.25 11.62
N LEU A 546 15.20 27.01 11.47
CA LEU A 546 14.99 26.33 10.19
C LEU A 546 13.74 26.82 9.45
N GLY A 547 12.91 27.66 10.08
CA GLY A 547 11.68 28.19 9.49
C GLY A 547 10.50 27.21 9.55
N TYR A 548 10.60 26.13 10.32
CA TYR A 548 9.51 25.16 10.47
C TYR A 548 8.35 25.66 11.31
N TYR A 549 8.64 26.54 12.26
CA TYR A 549 7.65 27.24 13.07
C TYR A 549 8.02 28.72 13.20
N THR A 550 7.01 29.56 13.41
CA THR A 550 7.22 30.95 13.86
C THR A 550 7.49 30.98 15.37
N ALA A 551 8.02 32.10 15.87
CA ALA A 551 8.18 32.30 17.32
C ALA A 551 6.83 32.25 18.07
N GLU A 552 5.75 32.71 17.43
CA GLU A 552 4.39 32.62 17.98
C GLU A 552 3.93 31.16 18.09
N GLN A 553 4.10 30.37 17.03
CA GLN A 553 3.78 28.95 17.04
C GLN A 553 4.61 28.19 18.09
N ALA A 554 5.90 28.54 18.25
CA ALA A 554 6.76 27.94 19.26
C ALA A 554 6.22 28.17 20.69
N ARG A 555 5.77 29.39 20.98
CA ARG A 555 5.14 29.75 22.26
C ARG A 555 3.83 29.01 22.48
N GLU A 556 2.95 28.99 21.48
CA GLU A 556 1.62 28.40 21.60
C GLU A 556 1.68 26.88 21.74
N MET A 557 2.43 26.21 20.86
CA MET A 557 2.49 24.76 20.76
C MET A 557 3.39 24.14 21.82
N PHE A 558 4.57 24.71 22.06
CA PHE A 558 5.59 24.11 22.93
C PHE A 558 5.82 24.89 24.24
N GLY A 559 5.26 26.10 24.37
CA GLY A 559 5.47 26.93 25.57
C GLY A 559 6.88 27.52 25.67
N VAL A 560 7.58 27.67 24.54
CA VAL A 560 8.97 28.16 24.50
C VAL A 560 9.01 29.54 23.85
N ASP A 561 9.64 30.49 24.54
CA ASP A 561 10.00 31.80 23.98
C ASP A 561 11.41 31.75 23.39
N VAL A 562 11.52 31.99 22.08
CA VAL A 562 12.78 31.91 21.30
C VAL A 562 13.15 33.20 20.60
#